data_AF-A0A933V768-F1
#
_entry.id   AF-A0A933V768-F1
#
_cell.length_a   1.000
_cell.length_b   1.000
_cell.length_c   1.000
_cell.angle_alpha   90.00
_cell.angle_beta   90.00
_cell.angle_gamma   90.00
#
_symmetry.space_group_name_H-M   'P 1'
#
loop_
_entity.id
_entity.type
_entity.pdbx_description
1 polymer ?
#
loop_
_entity_poly.entity_id
_entity_poly.type
_entity_poly.pdbx_seq_one_letter_code
_entity_poly.pdbx_strand_id
1 'polypeptide(L)'
;MPLTIGVPRETFAGEKRVATVPDVVEKLKKLCFSVAVESGAGDAANFADDTYRAAGADVVASAAELFARSDIVFKVRAPSLAEVGLLKAGTTLISFIWPAQNPELMQALAARQVTVLAIDALPRQLSRAQKMDALTSMAGISGYRAVIEAANAFGRYFAGQITAAGKIPPAKVFIAGAGVAGLAAIGTAANLGAIVRANDTRAEVADQVKSLGGEFVKVDYEEEGSGGGGYAKVMSEGFQQAQREMYASQARDADIIITTALIPGKPAPKLIT
;
A
#
# COMPACT_ATOMS: atom_id res chain seq x y z
N MET A 1 -32.50 11.02 -11.61
CA MET A 1 -31.74 11.54 -10.45
C MET A 1 -30.29 11.15 -10.62
N PRO A 2 -29.32 11.96 -10.17
CA PRO A 2 -27.91 11.57 -10.18
C PRO A 2 -27.69 10.28 -9.37
N LEU A 3 -26.78 9.42 -9.81
CA LEU A 3 -26.39 8.23 -9.03
C LEU A 3 -25.74 8.66 -7.71
N THR A 4 -25.99 7.90 -6.64
CA THR A 4 -25.47 8.18 -5.30
C THR A 4 -24.29 7.27 -4.97
N ILE A 5 -23.16 7.88 -4.65
CA ILE A 5 -21.97 7.21 -4.10
C ILE A 5 -22.07 7.22 -2.58
N GLY A 6 -22.08 6.04 -1.96
CA GLY A 6 -22.01 5.86 -0.52
C GLY A 6 -20.61 5.52 -0.04
N VAL A 7 -20.19 6.17 1.05
CA VAL A 7 -18.92 5.90 1.73
C VAL A 7 -19.20 5.50 3.18
N PRO A 8 -19.31 4.19 3.48
CA PRO A 8 -19.49 3.72 4.84
C PRO A 8 -18.20 3.88 5.65
N ARG A 9 -18.35 3.87 6.97
CA ARG A 9 -17.23 3.77 7.90
C ARG A 9 -16.62 2.37 7.79
N GLU A 10 -15.28 2.30 7.83
CA GLU A 10 -14.62 0.99 7.89
C GLU A 10 -14.82 0.34 9.26
N THR A 11 -15.15 -0.95 9.24
CA THR A 11 -15.49 -1.73 10.44
C THR A 11 -14.39 -2.68 10.88
N PHE A 12 -13.38 -2.89 10.02
CA PHE A 12 -12.24 -3.75 10.35
C PHE A 12 -11.40 -3.14 11.47
N ALA A 13 -11.05 -3.95 12.48
CA ALA A 13 -10.31 -3.47 13.65
C ALA A 13 -8.97 -2.82 13.26
N GLY A 14 -8.76 -1.59 13.71
CA GLY A 14 -7.54 -0.82 13.42
C GLY A 14 -7.48 -0.19 12.03
N GLU A 15 -8.50 -0.35 11.17
CA GLU A 15 -8.59 0.41 9.93
C GLU A 15 -8.90 1.88 10.24
N LYS A 16 -8.04 2.77 9.77
CA LYS A 16 -8.15 4.22 10.01
C LYS A 16 -8.39 5.01 8.74
N ARG A 17 -8.33 4.37 7.57
CA ARG A 17 -8.54 5.01 6.28
C ARG A 17 -10.03 5.10 5.97
N VAL A 18 -10.37 6.02 5.08
CA VAL A 18 -11.71 6.21 4.51
C VAL A 18 -11.61 6.20 2.99
N ALA A 19 -12.63 5.71 2.30
CA ALA A 19 -12.57 5.49 0.85
C ALA A 19 -12.63 6.78 0.02
N THR A 20 -13.12 7.88 0.60
CA THR A 20 -13.09 9.22 -0.01
C THR A 20 -12.80 10.30 1.02
N VAL A 21 -12.13 11.36 0.58
CA VAL A 21 -11.82 12.55 1.39
C VAL A 21 -12.59 13.77 0.87
N PRO A 22 -12.80 14.83 1.67
CA PRO A 22 -13.57 16.01 1.26
C PRO A 22 -13.17 16.60 -0.10
N ASP A 23 -11.86 16.74 -0.37
CA ASP A 23 -11.36 17.25 -1.66
C ASP A 23 -11.77 16.41 -2.88
N VAL A 24 -12.02 15.11 -2.68
CA VAL A 24 -12.49 14.20 -3.74
C VAL A 24 -14.00 14.28 -3.89
N VAL A 25 -14.74 14.56 -2.82
CA VAL A 25 -16.20 14.78 -2.88
C VAL A 25 -16.54 15.88 -3.88
N GLU A 26 -15.84 17.01 -3.83
CA GLU A 26 -16.07 18.11 -4.78
C GLU A 26 -15.88 17.68 -6.24
N LYS A 27 -14.89 16.83 -6.50
CA LYS A 27 -14.59 16.30 -7.84
C LYS A 27 -15.68 15.35 -8.31
N LEU A 28 -16.18 14.48 -7.43
CA LEU A 28 -17.28 13.55 -7.74
C LEU A 28 -18.57 14.31 -8.04
N LYS A 29 -18.86 15.39 -7.30
CA LYS A 29 -20.02 16.25 -7.58
C LYS A 29 -19.93 16.96 -8.93
N LYS A 30 -18.73 17.41 -9.33
CA LYS A 30 -18.50 17.98 -10.68
C LYS A 30 -18.75 16.96 -11.80
N LEU A 31 -18.65 15.66 -11.50
CA LEU A 31 -19.02 14.57 -12.41
C LEU A 31 -20.52 14.19 -12.30
N CYS A 32 -21.34 15.01 -11.64
CA CYS A 32 -22.78 14.84 -11.47
C CYS A 32 -23.20 13.66 -10.57
N PHE A 33 -22.34 13.17 -9.68
CA PHE A 33 -22.74 12.22 -8.63
C PHE A 33 -23.22 12.94 -7.37
N SER A 34 -24.17 12.32 -6.67
CA SER A 34 -24.42 12.65 -5.25
C SER A 34 -23.48 11.84 -4.39
N VAL A 35 -23.00 12.40 -3.28
CA VAL A 35 -22.12 11.70 -2.34
C VAL A 35 -22.78 11.68 -0.98
N ALA A 36 -22.92 10.48 -0.42
CA ALA A 36 -23.37 10.24 0.93
C ALA A 36 -22.24 9.58 1.75
N VAL A 37 -22.03 10.01 2.98
CA VAL A 37 -20.96 9.53 3.86
C VAL A 37 -21.58 9.12 5.19
N GLU A 38 -21.21 7.96 5.72
CA GLU A 38 -21.64 7.58 7.07
C GLU A 38 -20.99 8.51 8.11
N SER A 39 -21.76 8.97 9.09
CA SER A 39 -21.25 9.80 10.19
C SER A 39 -20.07 9.13 10.89
N GLY A 40 -18.99 9.88 11.08
CA GLY A 40 -17.75 9.42 11.68
C GLY A 40 -16.89 8.52 10.77
N ALA A 41 -17.24 8.34 9.48
CA ALA A 41 -16.43 7.53 8.57
C ALA A 41 -15.00 8.05 8.39
N GLY A 42 -14.81 9.37 8.47
CA GLY A 42 -13.52 10.03 8.28
C GLY A 42 -12.74 10.34 9.57
N ASP A 43 -13.31 10.12 10.75
CA ASP A 43 -12.74 10.59 12.03
C ASP A 43 -11.32 10.05 12.26
N ALA A 44 -11.11 8.75 12.01
CA ALA A 44 -9.80 8.11 12.17
C ALA A 44 -8.75 8.58 11.14
N ALA A 45 -9.21 9.17 10.03
CA ALA A 45 -8.38 9.81 9.01
C ALA A 45 -8.27 11.33 9.21
N ASN A 46 -8.76 11.86 10.33
CA ASN A 46 -8.81 13.29 10.67
C ASN A 46 -9.71 14.13 9.74
N PHE A 47 -10.78 13.55 9.23
CA PHE A 47 -11.82 14.28 8.49
C PHE A 47 -13.15 14.23 9.24
N ALA A 48 -13.48 15.33 9.93
CA ALA A 48 -14.75 15.46 10.64
C ALA A 48 -15.94 15.57 9.67
N ASP A 49 -17.11 15.12 10.10
CA ASP A 49 -18.35 15.18 9.30
C ASP A 49 -18.64 16.56 8.69
N ASP A 50 -18.38 17.64 9.42
CA ASP A 50 -18.60 19.01 8.93
C ASP A 50 -17.76 19.35 7.70
N THR A 51 -16.57 18.75 7.57
CA THR A 51 -15.74 18.93 6.37
C THR A 51 -16.36 18.26 5.15
N TYR A 52 -17.02 17.12 5.31
CA TYR A 52 -17.79 16.47 4.25
C TYR A 52 -19.04 17.27 3.88
N ARG A 53 -19.76 17.81 4.87
CA ARG A 53 -20.91 18.70 4.64
C ARG A 53 -20.51 19.96 3.87
N ALA A 54 -19.38 20.57 4.23
CA ALA A 54 -18.84 21.75 3.55
C ALA A 54 -18.45 21.45 2.09
N ALA A 55 -17.88 20.27 1.81
CA ALA A 55 -17.62 19.78 0.45
C ALA A 55 -18.90 19.38 -0.31
N GLY A 56 -20.05 19.40 0.36
CA GLY A 56 -21.37 19.16 -0.20
C GLY A 56 -21.78 17.69 -0.28
N ALA A 57 -21.15 16.81 0.49
CA ALA A 57 -21.69 15.47 0.74
C ALA A 57 -22.86 15.53 1.74
N ASP A 58 -23.77 14.57 1.63
CA ASP A 58 -24.77 14.29 2.65
C ASP A 58 -24.18 13.37 3.72
N VAL A 59 -24.31 13.72 5.00
CA VAL A 59 -23.79 12.90 6.10
C VAL A 59 -24.94 12.14 6.73
N VAL A 60 -24.87 10.82 6.65
CA VAL A 60 -25.94 9.87 7.00
C VAL A 60 -25.63 9.20 8.34
N ALA A 61 -26.63 9.10 9.22
CA ALA A 61 -26.43 8.66 10.60
C ALA A 61 -26.14 7.16 10.75
N SER A 62 -26.55 6.32 9.79
CA SER A 62 -26.41 4.86 9.89
C SER A 62 -25.91 4.22 8.60
N ALA A 63 -25.11 3.17 8.74
CA ALA A 63 -24.67 2.34 7.62
C ALA A 63 -25.87 1.77 6.84
N ALA A 64 -26.91 1.28 7.53
CA ALA A 64 -28.08 0.69 6.86
C ALA A 64 -28.79 1.69 5.93
N GLU A 65 -28.99 2.93 6.38
CA GLU A 65 -29.56 4.00 5.54
C GLU A 65 -28.63 4.32 4.37
N LEU A 66 -27.32 4.43 4.61
CA LEU A 66 -26.35 4.70 3.57
C LEU A 66 -26.37 3.62 2.47
N PHE A 67 -26.28 2.35 2.84
CA PHE A 67 -26.33 1.24 1.89
C PHE A 67 -27.67 1.20 1.13
N ALA A 68 -28.80 1.49 1.78
CA ALA A 68 -30.11 1.56 1.14
C ALA A 68 -30.22 2.70 0.11
N ARG A 69 -29.50 3.81 0.29
CA ARG A 69 -29.53 4.97 -0.62
C ARG A 69 -28.49 4.92 -1.73
N SER A 70 -27.47 4.05 -1.61
CA SER A 70 -26.32 4.05 -2.51
C SER A 70 -26.55 3.22 -3.77
N ASP A 71 -26.18 3.79 -4.92
CA ASP A 71 -26.09 3.07 -6.20
C ASP A 71 -24.66 2.54 -6.41
N ILE A 72 -23.68 3.27 -5.90
CA ILE A 72 -22.26 2.92 -5.91
C ILE A 72 -21.76 2.98 -4.47
N VAL A 73 -20.98 2.00 -4.02
CA VAL A 73 -20.37 1.97 -2.69
C VAL A 73 -18.87 1.97 -2.83
N PHE A 74 -18.20 2.95 -2.20
CA PHE A 74 -16.75 2.98 -2.09
C PHE A 74 -16.33 2.49 -0.71
N LYS A 75 -15.53 1.42 -0.68
CA LYS A 75 -14.87 0.95 0.53
C LYS A 75 -13.37 0.84 0.29
N VAL A 76 -12.61 0.92 1.37
CA VAL A 76 -11.18 0.63 1.35
C VAL A 76 -11.00 -0.89 1.31
N ARG A 77 -11.54 -1.60 2.30
CA ARG A 77 -11.42 -3.05 2.42
C ARG A 77 -12.64 -3.76 1.84
N ALA A 78 -12.49 -5.07 1.64
CA ALA A 78 -13.61 -5.94 1.30
C ALA A 78 -14.71 -5.82 2.36
N PRO A 79 -15.99 -5.79 1.96
CA PRO A 79 -17.09 -5.80 2.91
C PRO A 79 -17.13 -7.13 3.66
N SER A 80 -17.50 -7.06 4.94
CA SER A 80 -17.91 -8.23 5.72
C SER A 80 -19.18 -8.86 5.14
N LEU A 81 -19.45 -10.13 5.46
CA LEU A 81 -20.69 -10.79 5.04
C LEU A 81 -21.95 -10.08 5.56
N ALA A 82 -21.86 -9.42 6.71
CA ALA A 82 -22.94 -8.59 7.24
C ALA A 82 -23.19 -7.34 6.36
N GLU A 83 -22.14 -6.65 5.93
CA GLU A 83 -22.25 -5.51 5.01
C GLU A 83 -22.72 -5.94 3.61
N VAL A 84 -22.30 -7.12 3.12
CA VAL A 84 -22.86 -7.72 1.90
C VAL A 84 -24.38 -7.91 2.05
N GLY A 85 -24.82 -8.23 3.27
CA GLY A 85 -26.22 -8.31 3.66
C GLY A 85 -27.03 -7.03 3.46
N LEU A 86 -26.38 -5.87 3.44
CA LEU A 86 -26.99 -4.54 3.28
C LEU A 86 -26.97 -4.04 1.84
N LEU A 87 -26.17 -4.66 0.96
CA LEU A 87 -26.11 -4.28 -0.45
C LEU A 87 -27.43 -4.61 -1.17
N LYS A 88 -27.86 -3.67 -2.02
CA LYS A 88 -29.01 -3.83 -2.91
C LYS A 88 -28.56 -4.49 -4.22
N ALA A 89 -29.48 -5.21 -4.86
CA ALA A 89 -29.26 -5.70 -6.21
C ALA A 89 -28.99 -4.52 -7.17
N GLY A 90 -28.01 -4.70 -8.07
CA GLY A 90 -27.58 -3.66 -9.01
C GLY A 90 -26.59 -2.64 -8.45
N THR A 91 -26.30 -2.63 -7.14
CA THR A 91 -25.26 -1.76 -6.58
C THR A 91 -23.89 -2.07 -7.18
N THR A 92 -23.09 -1.03 -7.46
CA THR A 92 -21.68 -1.18 -7.83
C THR A 92 -20.79 -1.01 -6.60
N LEU A 93 -20.05 -2.04 -6.23
CA LEU A 93 -19.07 -2.01 -5.15
C LEU A 93 -17.67 -1.76 -5.72
N ILE A 94 -16.96 -0.77 -5.20
CA ILE A 94 -15.55 -0.52 -5.50
C ILE A 94 -14.74 -0.62 -4.20
N SER A 95 -13.84 -1.60 -4.12
CA SER A 95 -12.96 -1.82 -2.95
C SER A 95 -11.83 -2.79 -3.29
N PHE A 96 -10.93 -3.04 -2.32
CA PHE A 96 -10.08 -4.23 -2.35
C PHE A 96 -10.92 -5.48 -2.06
N ILE A 97 -10.78 -6.53 -2.88
CA ILE A 97 -11.56 -7.77 -2.79
C ILE A 97 -10.67 -9.01 -2.63
N TRP A 98 -9.53 -9.07 -3.33
CA TRP A 98 -8.66 -10.25 -3.36
C TRP A 98 -9.44 -11.51 -3.79
N PRO A 99 -10.01 -11.53 -5.02
CA PRO A 99 -11.02 -12.51 -5.42
C PRO A 99 -10.50 -13.95 -5.40
N ALA A 100 -9.22 -14.16 -5.73
CA ALA A 100 -8.60 -15.49 -5.71
C ALA A 100 -8.47 -16.07 -4.28
N GLN A 101 -8.44 -15.22 -3.26
CA GLN A 101 -8.29 -15.60 -1.86
C GLN A 101 -9.62 -15.67 -1.10
N ASN A 102 -10.71 -15.12 -1.67
CA ASN A 102 -11.98 -14.96 -0.96
C ASN A 102 -13.17 -15.54 -1.77
N PRO A 103 -13.19 -16.86 -2.05
CA PRO A 103 -14.25 -17.47 -2.86
C PRO A 103 -15.65 -17.34 -2.22
N GLU A 104 -15.75 -17.43 -0.88
CA GLU A 104 -17.02 -17.29 -0.17
C GLU A 104 -17.61 -15.88 -0.31
N LEU A 105 -16.76 -14.84 -0.20
CA LEU A 105 -17.18 -13.45 -0.42
C LEU A 105 -17.67 -13.25 -1.86
N MET A 106 -16.96 -13.82 -2.84
CA MET A 106 -17.36 -13.74 -4.25
C MET A 106 -18.74 -14.39 -4.49
N GLN A 107 -19.01 -15.54 -3.88
CA GLN A 107 -20.31 -16.21 -3.94
C GLN A 107 -21.41 -15.35 -3.31
N ALA A 108 -21.16 -14.76 -2.14
CA ALA A 108 -22.12 -13.90 -1.46
C ALA A 108 -22.44 -12.63 -2.25
N LEU A 109 -21.44 -11.99 -2.85
CA LEU A 109 -21.61 -10.82 -3.73
C LEU A 109 -22.39 -11.19 -5.00
N ALA A 110 -22.07 -12.34 -5.62
CA ALA A 110 -22.79 -12.83 -6.78
C ALA A 110 -24.28 -13.11 -6.47
N ALA A 111 -24.56 -13.74 -5.33
CA ALA A 111 -25.93 -13.99 -4.87
C ALA A 111 -26.73 -12.70 -4.63
N ARG A 112 -26.04 -11.59 -4.30
CA ARG A 112 -26.63 -10.25 -4.16
C ARG A 112 -26.81 -9.48 -5.46
N GLN A 113 -26.39 -10.04 -6.60
CA GLN A 113 -26.50 -9.41 -7.91
C GLN A 113 -25.86 -8.01 -7.96
N VAL A 114 -24.73 -7.83 -7.26
CA VAL A 114 -23.96 -6.60 -7.30
C VAL A 114 -22.87 -6.66 -8.39
N THR A 115 -22.53 -5.50 -8.94
CA THR A 115 -21.36 -5.34 -9.80
C THR A 115 -20.15 -5.00 -8.93
N VAL A 116 -19.04 -5.73 -9.07
CA VAL A 116 -17.86 -5.53 -8.21
C VAL A 116 -16.67 -5.10 -9.06
N LEU A 117 -16.07 -3.96 -8.72
CA LEU A 117 -14.81 -3.47 -9.28
C LEU A 117 -13.70 -3.64 -8.25
N ALA A 118 -12.98 -4.76 -8.33
CA ALA A 118 -11.87 -5.07 -7.44
C ALA A 118 -10.62 -4.27 -7.81
N ILE A 119 -10.22 -3.33 -6.96
CA ILE A 119 -9.08 -2.43 -7.25
C ILE A 119 -7.75 -3.21 -7.27
N ASP A 120 -7.62 -4.29 -6.51
CA ASP A 120 -6.45 -5.18 -6.53
C ASP A 120 -6.27 -5.95 -7.85
N ALA A 121 -7.32 -6.06 -8.67
CA ALA A 121 -7.30 -6.78 -9.94
C ALA A 121 -6.97 -5.89 -11.16
N LEU A 122 -6.54 -4.64 -10.93
CA LEU A 122 -6.16 -3.72 -12.01
C LEU A 122 -4.97 -4.25 -12.82
N PRO A 123 -5.07 -4.33 -14.18
CA PRO A 123 -3.96 -4.74 -15.02
C PRO A 123 -2.83 -3.71 -15.01
N ARG A 124 -1.66 -4.09 -14.47
CA ARG A 124 -0.52 -3.16 -14.27
C ARG A 124 0.32 -2.92 -15.52
N GLN A 125 0.10 -3.70 -16.58
CA GLN A 125 0.79 -3.53 -17.87
C GLN A 125 0.22 -2.36 -18.70
N LEU A 126 -0.94 -1.82 -18.31
CA LEU A 126 -1.57 -0.72 -18.99
C LEU A 126 -1.13 0.61 -18.36
N SER A 127 -0.34 1.41 -19.08
CA SER A 127 0.09 2.74 -18.61
C SER A 127 -1.09 3.62 -18.17
N ARG A 128 -2.21 3.60 -18.91
CA ARG A 128 -3.45 4.32 -18.53
C ARG A 128 -4.06 3.90 -17.20
N ALA A 129 -3.79 2.68 -16.73
CA ALA A 129 -4.31 2.16 -15.46
C ALA A 129 -3.45 2.55 -14.25
N GLN A 130 -2.22 3.03 -14.45
CA GLN A 130 -1.29 3.35 -13.36
C GLN A 130 -1.84 4.41 -12.41
N LYS A 131 -2.61 5.39 -12.92
CA LYS A 131 -3.26 6.42 -12.09
C LYS A 131 -4.35 5.88 -11.17
N MET A 132 -4.85 4.67 -11.43
CA MET A 132 -5.88 4.00 -10.64
C MET A 132 -5.29 2.94 -9.70
N ASP A 133 -3.99 2.67 -9.77
CA ASP A 133 -3.33 1.61 -9.00
C ASP A 133 -3.21 1.98 -7.51
N ALA A 134 -4.19 1.54 -6.73
CA ALA A 134 -4.19 1.72 -5.29
C ALA A 134 -3.12 0.86 -4.58
N LEU A 135 -2.67 -0.26 -5.16
CA LEU A 135 -1.60 -1.07 -4.56
C LEU A 135 -0.28 -0.31 -4.59
N THR A 136 0.03 0.33 -5.72
CA THR A 136 1.20 1.22 -5.84
C THR A 136 1.12 2.37 -4.84
N SER A 137 -0.06 3.00 -4.70
CA SER A 137 -0.26 4.08 -3.72
C SER A 137 -0.02 3.62 -2.28
N MET A 138 -0.59 2.48 -1.90
CA MET A 138 -0.43 1.94 -0.54
C MET A 138 0.99 1.43 -0.27
N ALA A 139 1.65 0.84 -1.27
CA ALA A 139 3.04 0.40 -1.17
C ALA A 139 3.97 1.58 -0.92
N GLY A 140 3.78 2.70 -1.63
CA GLY A 140 4.55 3.92 -1.42
C GLY A 140 4.42 4.47 0.01
N ILE A 141 3.18 4.57 0.51
CA ILE A 141 2.91 5.00 1.90
C ILE A 141 3.55 4.03 2.90
N SER A 142 3.46 2.72 2.65
CA SER A 142 4.03 1.70 3.54
C SER A 142 5.55 1.79 3.61
N GLY A 143 6.23 2.02 2.47
CA GLY A 143 7.67 2.22 2.42
C GLY A 143 8.13 3.45 3.18
N TYR A 144 7.45 4.59 2.97
CA TYR A 144 7.68 5.80 3.76
C TYR A 144 7.46 5.55 5.26
N ARG A 145 6.30 4.96 5.62
CA ARG A 145 5.95 4.73 7.03
C ARG A 145 6.92 3.77 7.71
N ALA A 146 7.41 2.74 7.03
CA ALA A 146 8.38 1.80 7.58
C ALA A 146 9.65 2.50 8.08
N VAL A 147 10.14 3.51 7.35
CA VAL A 147 11.30 4.31 7.77
C VAL A 147 10.97 5.17 8.99
N ILE A 148 9.77 5.76 9.05
CA ILE A 148 9.34 6.55 10.21
C ILE A 148 9.20 5.68 11.47
N GLU A 149 8.64 4.48 11.35
CA GLU A 149 8.59 3.53 12.46
C GLU A 149 9.98 3.11 12.91
N ALA A 150 10.88 2.85 11.96
CA ALA A 150 12.27 2.51 12.27
C ALA A 150 12.98 3.67 12.99
N ALA A 151 12.80 4.91 12.54
CA ALA A 151 13.37 6.10 13.18
C ALA A 151 12.81 6.32 14.60
N ASN A 152 11.53 6.05 14.83
CA ASN A 152 10.91 6.15 16.14
C ASN A 152 11.43 5.07 17.10
N ALA A 153 11.66 3.85 16.61
CA ALA A 153 12.17 2.74 17.42
C ALA A 153 13.70 2.78 17.62
N PHE A 154 14.43 3.44 16.72
CA PHE A 154 15.89 3.46 16.71
C PHE A 154 16.47 4.53 17.65
N GLY A 155 17.32 4.13 18.59
CA GLY A 155 17.86 4.99 19.64
C GLY A 155 19.01 5.91 19.23
N ARG A 156 19.30 6.08 17.93
CA ARG A 156 20.39 6.92 17.41
C ARG A 156 19.91 7.76 16.23
N TYR A 157 20.69 8.77 15.85
CA TYR A 157 20.39 9.59 14.68
C TYR A 157 20.53 8.82 13.37
N PHE A 158 19.66 9.12 12.41
CA PHE A 158 19.81 8.69 11.02
C PHE A 158 20.93 9.46 10.33
N ALA A 159 20.86 10.80 10.39
CA ALA A 159 21.87 11.67 9.84
C ALA A 159 23.14 11.68 10.70
N GLY A 160 24.28 11.46 10.07
CA GLY A 160 25.58 11.67 10.70
C GLY A 160 25.81 13.15 11.01
N GLN A 161 26.42 13.44 12.16
CA GLN A 161 26.66 14.80 12.61
C GLN A 161 28.05 14.94 13.21
N ILE A 162 28.68 16.10 13.00
CA ILE A 162 29.88 16.51 13.71
C ILE A 162 29.44 17.59 14.70
N THR A 163 29.65 17.33 15.98
CA THR A 163 29.30 18.25 17.07
C THR A 163 30.52 18.54 17.93
N ALA A 164 30.41 19.49 18.85
CA ALA A 164 31.45 19.74 19.85
C ALA A 164 31.75 18.51 20.73
N ALA A 165 30.77 17.60 20.90
CA ALA A 165 30.93 16.37 21.67
C ALA A 165 31.54 15.20 20.87
N GLY A 166 31.80 15.38 19.57
CA GLY A 166 32.39 14.37 18.71
C GLY A 166 31.61 14.10 17.42
N LYS A 167 32.07 13.10 16.66
CA LYS A 167 31.49 12.67 15.40
C LYS A 167 30.55 11.49 15.62
N ILE A 168 29.30 11.64 15.21
CA ILE A 168 28.28 10.59 15.19
C ILE A 168 28.16 10.09 13.74
N PRO A 169 28.41 8.80 13.46
CA PRO A 169 28.22 8.26 12.11
C PRO A 169 26.73 8.19 11.75
N PRO A 170 26.39 8.29 10.45
CA PRO A 170 25.02 8.07 10.00
C PRO A 170 24.59 6.61 10.21
N ALA A 171 23.29 6.40 10.36
CA ALA A 171 22.70 5.06 10.39
C ALA A 171 22.88 4.36 9.04
N LYS A 172 23.04 3.04 9.08
CA LYS A 172 23.08 2.19 7.89
C LYS A 172 21.76 1.46 7.73
N VAL A 173 21.04 1.73 6.65
CA VAL A 173 19.75 1.14 6.34
C VAL A 173 19.90 0.20 5.16
N PHE A 174 19.54 -1.07 5.34
CA PHE A 174 19.55 -2.07 4.29
C PHE A 174 18.12 -2.45 3.88
N ILE A 175 17.84 -2.42 2.58
CA ILE A 175 16.49 -2.63 2.03
C ILE A 175 16.49 -3.88 1.14
N ALA A 176 15.75 -4.89 1.55
CA ALA A 176 15.60 -6.17 0.83
C ALA A 176 14.34 -6.12 -0.06
N GLY A 177 14.54 -5.85 -1.34
CA GLY A 177 13.51 -5.61 -2.35
C GLY A 177 13.40 -4.14 -2.72
N ALA A 178 13.45 -3.83 -4.01
CA ALA A 178 13.32 -2.48 -4.58
C ALA A 178 12.08 -2.40 -5.51
N GLY A 179 10.95 -2.92 -5.01
CA GLY A 179 9.63 -2.58 -5.54
C GLY A 179 9.19 -1.18 -5.08
N VAL A 180 7.92 -0.81 -5.32
CA VAL A 180 7.40 0.53 -4.95
C VAL A 180 7.63 0.88 -3.47
N ALA A 181 7.35 -0.06 -2.56
CA ALA A 181 7.61 0.15 -1.13
C ALA A 181 9.10 0.29 -0.81
N GLY A 182 9.94 -0.55 -1.42
CA GLY A 182 11.39 -0.49 -1.24
C GLY A 182 11.98 0.83 -1.72
N LEU A 183 11.60 1.29 -2.90
CA LEU A 183 12.04 2.58 -3.46
C LEU A 183 11.58 3.77 -2.59
N ALA A 184 10.34 3.74 -2.10
CA ALA A 184 9.87 4.76 -1.17
C ALA A 184 10.67 4.76 0.15
N ALA A 185 11.01 3.57 0.67
CA ALA A 185 11.88 3.45 1.84
C ALA A 185 13.30 3.95 1.57
N ILE A 186 13.87 3.65 0.39
CA ILE A 186 15.21 4.15 -0.02
C ILE A 186 15.23 5.67 0.01
N GLY A 187 14.32 6.30 -0.73
CA GLY A 187 14.27 7.76 -0.82
C GLY A 187 14.02 8.41 0.54
N THR A 188 13.16 7.81 1.38
CA THR A 188 12.88 8.35 2.73
C THR A 188 14.10 8.25 3.64
N ALA A 189 14.76 7.08 3.70
CA ALA A 189 15.93 6.88 4.54
C ALA A 189 17.13 7.74 4.09
N ALA A 190 17.35 7.86 2.78
CA ALA A 190 18.40 8.71 2.21
C ALA A 190 18.16 10.19 2.55
N ASN A 191 16.91 10.67 2.43
CA ASN A 191 16.55 12.04 2.81
C ASN A 191 16.69 12.31 4.32
N LEU A 192 16.59 11.28 5.17
CA LEU A 192 16.90 11.38 6.61
C LEU A 192 18.41 11.35 6.91
N GLY A 193 19.27 11.24 5.89
CA GLY A 193 20.73 11.28 6.03
C GLY A 193 21.39 9.94 6.35
N ALA A 194 20.66 8.83 6.21
CA ALA A 194 21.22 7.49 6.38
C ALA A 194 22.04 7.06 5.15
N ILE A 195 22.98 6.14 5.37
CA ILE A 195 23.62 5.38 4.29
C ILE A 195 22.67 4.26 3.91
N VAL A 196 22.16 4.28 2.69
CA VAL A 196 21.17 3.30 2.22
C VAL A 196 21.81 2.31 1.26
N ARG A 197 21.62 1.03 1.52
CA ARG A 197 21.95 -0.08 0.61
C ARG A 197 20.69 -0.85 0.28
N ALA A 198 20.55 -1.32 -0.94
CA ALA A 198 19.39 -2.10 -1.35
C ALA A 198 19.76 -3.24 -2.28
N ASN A 199 19.00 -4.34 -2.19
CA ASN A 199 19.07 -5.46 -3.11
C ASN A 199 17.70 -5.71 -3.74
N ASP A 200 17.69 -6.14 -5.00
CA ASP A 200 16.54 -6.73 -5.68
C ASP A 200 17.07 -7.81 -6.64
N THR A 201 16.24 -8.80 -6.97
CA THR A 201 16.62 -9.85 -7.94
C THR A 201 16.57 -9.35 -9.39
N ARG A 202 15.86 -8.24 -9.63
CA ARG A 202 15.78 -7.58 -10.94
C ARG A 202 16.96 -6.63 -11.11
N ALA A 203 17.70 -6.75 -12.21
CA ALA A 203 18.86 -5.90 -12.45
C ALA A 203 18.45 -4.48 -12.87
N GLU A 204 17.31 -4.33 -13.54
CA GLU A 204 16.82 -3.06 -14.09
C GLU A 204 16.45 -2.00 -13.03
N VAL A 205 16.26 -2.39 -11.77
CA VAL A 205 15.98 -1.44 -10.68
C VAL A 205 17.24 -0.81 -10.08
N ALA A 206 18.44 -1.28 -10.44
CA ALA A 206 19.68 -0.76 -9.87
C ALA A 206 19.87 0.74 -10.09
N ASP A 207 19.49 1.25 -11.27
CA ASP A 207 19.59 2.68 -11.57
C ASP A 207 18.54 3.51 -10.81
N GLN A 208 17.39 2.91 -10.50
CA GLN A 208 16.37 3.55 -9.64
C GLN A 208 16.84 3.65 -8.19
N VAL A 209 17.53 2.62 -7.69
CA VAL A 209 18.14 2.65 -6.36
C VAL A 209 19.19 3.77 -6.27
N LYS A 210 20.07 3.86 -7.27
CA LYS A 210 21.13 4.89 -7.33
C LYS A 210 20.55 6.30 -7.43
N SER A 211 19.53 6.53 -8.26
CA SER A 211 18.93 7.85 -8.44
C SER A 211 18.26 8.38 -7.16
N LEU A 212 17.85 7.49 -6.26
CA LEU A 212 17.30 7.82 -4.94
C LEU A 212 18.36 7.92 -3.83
N GLY A 213 19.65 7.84 -4.17
CA GLY A 213 20.75 7.97 -3.22
C GLY A 213 21.14 6.68 -2.49
N GLY A 214 20.66 5.53 -2.96
CA GLY A 214 21.04 4.22 -2.43
C GLY A 214 22.18 3.54 -3.21
N GLU A 215 22.90 2.64 -2.55
CA GLU A 215 23.86 1.73 -3.17
C GLU A 215 23.18 0.39 -3.51
N PHE A 216 23.27 -0.05 -4.77
CA PHE A 216 22.71 -1.35 -5.18
C PHE A 216 23.70 -2.48 -4.88
N VAL A 217 23.33 -3.37 -3.97
CA VAL A 217 24.11 -4.55 -3.58
C VAL A 217 23.71 -5.71 -4.49
N LYS A 218 24.66 -6.22 -5.28
CA LYS A 218 24.47 -7.40 -6.13
C LYS A 218 24.65 -8.68 -5.34
N VAL A 219 23.96 -9.75 -5.76
CA VAL A 219 24.29 -11.11 -5.37
C VAL A 219 25.41 -11.58 -6.27
N ASP A 220 26.46 -12.19 -5.71
CA ASP A 220 27.60 -12.73 -6.46
C ASP A 220 27.22 -14.08 -7.09
N TYR A 221 26.28 -14.03 -8.04
CA TYR A 221 25.75 -15.19 -8.76
C TYR A 221 25.04 -14.71 -10.03
N GLU A 222 25.44 -15.20 -11.21
CA GLU A 222 24.81 -14.82 -12.48
C GLU A 222 23.53 -15.64 -12.74
N GLU A 223 22.36 -15.03 -12.49
CA GLU A 223 21.06 -15.57 -12.87
C GLU A 223 20.06 -14.42 -13.10
N GLU A 224 19.31 -14.45 -14.21
CA GLU A 224 18.30 -13.42 -14.51
C GLU A 224 17.05 -13.63 -13.66
N GLY A 225 16.71 -12.67 -12.78
CA GLY A 225 15.61 -12.77 -11.82
C GLY A 225 14.29 -12.14 -12.23
N SER A 226 14.20 -11.56 -13.42
CA SER A 226 12.99 -10.89 -13.91
C SER A 226 11.93 -11.91 -14.35
N GLY A 227 10.68 -11.65 -13.98
CA GLY A 227 9.50 -12.44 -14.31
C GLY A 227 8.44 -11.62 -15.05
N GLY A 228 7.26 -12.22 -15.28
CA GLY A 228 6.18 -11.58 -16.03
C GLY A 228 5.60 -10.35 -15.31
N GLY A 229 5.36 -9.26 -16.05
CA GLY A 229 4.64 -8.09 -15.54
C GLY A 229 5.41 -7.23 -14.54
N GLY A 230 6.76 -7.27 -14.55
CA GLY A 230 7.61 -6.47 -13.67
C GLY A 230 7.85 -7.09 -12.28
N TYR A 231 7.39 -8.33 -12.06
CA TYR A 231 7.64 -9.09 -10.84
C TYR A 231 8.90 -9.93 -10.92
N ALA A 232 9.47 -10.27 -9.76
CA ALA A 232 10.53 -11.27 -9.66
C ALA A 232 9.98 -12.71 -9.83
N LYS A 233 10.81 -13.62 -10.35
CA LYS A 233 10.55 -15.07 -10.34
C LYS A 233 11.26 -15.76 -9.17
N VAL A 234 10.94 -17.03 -8.94
CA VAL A 234 11.68 -17.86 -7.97
C VAL A 234 13.04 -18.22 -8.55
N MET A 235 14.10 -17.99 -7.80
CA MET A 235 15.50 -18.21 -8.21
C MET A 235 16.00 -19.61 -7.86
N SER A 236 17.09 -20.06 -8.52
CA SER A 236 17.73 -21.35 -8.23
C SER A 236 18.24 -21.48 -6.79
N GLU A 237 18.48 -22.72 -6.34
CA GLU A 237 19.04 -22.96 -4.99
C GLU A 237 20.43 -22.34 -4.81
N GLY A 238 21.25 -22.34 -5.87
CA GLY A 238 22.58 -21.72 -5.87
C GLY A 238 22.50 -20.21 -5.67
N PHE A 239 21.61 -19.54 -6.40
CA PHE A 239 21.35 -18.11 -6.20
C PHE A 239 20.81 -17.83 -4.79
N GLN A 240 19.89 -18.65 -4.28
CA GLN A 240 19.35 -18.48 -2.93
C GLN A 240 20.45 -18.62 -1.86
N GLN A 241 21.44 -19.49 -2.06
CA GLN A 241 22.57 -19.63 -1.15
C GLN A 241 23.46 -18.38 -1.15
N ALA A 242 23.89 -17.93 -2.33
CA ALA A 242 24.68 -16.70 -2.48
C ALA A 242 23.92 -15.48 -1.94
N GLN A 243 22.61 -15.42 -2.15
CA GLN A 243 21.73 -14.37 -1.63
C GLN A 243 21.67 -14.39 -0.10
N ARG A 244 21.58 -15.57 0.54
CA ARG A 244 21.63 -15.70 2.00
C ARG A 244 22.96 -15.20 2.57
N GLU A 245 24.07 -15.52 1.93
CA GLU A 245 25.41 -15.06 2.36
C GLU A 245 25.54 -13.54 2.26
N MET A 246 25.07 -12.95 1.16
CA MET A 246 25.01 -11.49 1.00
C MET A 246 24.13 -10.85 2.09
N TYR A 247 22.93 -11.39 2.33
CA TYR A 247 22.04 -10.87 3.38
C TYR A 247 22.65 -10.99 4.78
N ALA A 248 23.32 -12.11 5.09
CA ALA A 248 24.01 -12.27 6.37
C ALA A 248 25.15 -11.26 6.56
N SER A 249 25.89 -10.95 5.49
CA SER A 249 26.92 -9.90 5.50
C SER A 249 26.32 -8.51 5.73
N GLN A 250 25.27 -8.16 4.98
CA GLN A 250 24.59 -6.86 5.13
C GLN A 250 23.92 -6.72 6.49
N ALA A 251 23.31 -7.79 7.02
CA ALA A 251 22.64 -7.77 8.32
C ALA A 251 23.61 -7.55 9.49
N ARG A 252 24.87 -7.97 9.37
CA ARG A 252 25.91 -7.69 10.38
C ARG A 252 26.35 -6.23 10.39
N ASP A 253 26.28 -5.55 9.26
CA ASP A 253 26.75 -4.16 9.11
C ASP A 253 25.64 -3.12 9.26
N ALA A 254 24.39 -3.48 8.93
CA ALA A 254 23.25 -2.57 8.97
C ALA A 254 22.72 -2.35 10.39
N ASP A 255 22.30 -1.11 10.67
CA ASP A 255 21.58 -0.78 11.90
C ASP A 255 20.07 -1.12 11.77
N ILE A 256 19.53 -1.00 10.56
CA ILE A 256 18.11 -1.15 10.25
C ILE A 256 17.95 -1.96 8.97
N ILE A 257 17.04 -2.93 8.99
CA ILE A 257 16.69 -3.74 7.81
C ILE A 257 15.19 -3.56 7.51
N ILE A 258 14.87 -3.20 6.26
CA ILE A 258 13.49 -3.14 5.78
C ILE A 258 13.29 -4.18 4.68
N THR A 259 12.44 -5.17 4.92
CA THR A 259 12.14 -6.24 3.96
C THR A 259 10.83 -5.95 3.22
N THR A 260 10.88 -5.89 1.89
CA THR A 260 9.71 -5.64 1.02
C THR A 260 9.50 -6.71 -0.05
N ALA A 261 10.30 -7.78 -0.04
CA ALA A 261 10.16 -8.92 -0.92
C ALA A 261 8.83 -9.66 -0.67
N LEU A 262 7.87 -9.49 -1.59
CA LEU A 262 6.56 -10.14 -1.54
C LEU A 262 6.14 -10.57 -2.95
N ILE A 263 5.71 -11.82 -3.07
CA ILE A 263 5.09 -12.35 -4.28
C ILE A 263 3.61 -12.57 -3.98
N PRO A 264 2.68 -11.89 -4.68
CA PRO A 264 1.24 -12.08 -4.46
C PRO A 264 0.83 -13.55 -4.54
N GLY A 265 0.06 -14.02 -3.55
CA GLY A 265 -0.45 -15.39 -3.49
C GLY A 265 0.55 -16.45 -3.04
N LYS A 266 1.79 -16.08 -2.70
CA LYS A 266 2.79 -16.99 -2.11
C LYS A 266 3.24 -16.51 -0.73
N PRO A 267 3.69 -17.43 0.14
CA PRO A 267 4.40 -17.04 1.35
C PRO A 267 5.60 -16.15 1.02
N ALA A 268 5.82 -15.12 1.84
CA ALA A 268 7.01 -14.28 1.71
C ALA A 268 8.28 -15.11 1.92
N PRO A 269 9.37 -14.86 1.17
CA PRO A 269 10.62 -15.56 1.35
C PRO A 269 11.26 -15.23 2.71
N LYS A 270 11.84 -16.24 3.36
CA LYS A 270 12.58 -16.08 4.62
C LYS A 270 14.01 -15.62 4.32
N LEU A 271 14.21 -14.31 4.24
CA LEU A 271 15.50 -13.71 3.83
C LEU A 271 16.45 -13.44 5.00
N ILE A 272 15.91 -13.15 6.19
CA ILE A 272 16.66 -12.84 7.41
C ILE A 272 16.40 -13.95 8.43
N THR A 273 17.47 -14.54 8.98
CA THR A 273 17.43 -15.70 9.90
C THR A 273 18.26 -15.45 11.15
#